data_AF-A0A4R3ZMX4-F1
#
_entry.id   AF-A0A4R3ZMX4-F1
#
_cell.length_a   1.000
_cell.length_b   1.000
_cell.length_c   1.000
_cell.angle_alpha   90.00
_cell.angle_beta   90.00
_cell.angle_gamma   90.00
#
_symmetry.space_group_name_H-M   'P 1'
#
loop_
_entity.id
_entity.type
_entity.pdbx_description
1 polymer ?
#
loop_
_entity_poly.entity_id
_entity_poly.type
_entity_poly.pdbx_seq_one_letter_code
_entity_poly.pdbx_strand_id
1 'polypeptide(L)'
;MAPVFEIVRNQSDEDVRLVEVASVVSGEAELHETVSGTGGSMMREREGGFVIPAGGELVFEPGGNHIMLMGVHESIRTGQEVAVTLTLENGDSSEIVASARSFEGGNEQYQGGE
;
A
#
# COMPACT_ATOMS: atom_id res chain seq x y z
N MET A 1 0.74 10.67 -7.98
CA MET A 1 0.63 9.64 -6.93
C MET A 1 -0.70 8.92 -7.08
N ALA A 2 -0.76 7.63 -6.76
CA ALA A 2 -2.01 6.86 -6.76
C ALA A 2 -2.03 5.89 -5.56
N PRO A 3 -3.07 5.90 -4.71
CA PRO A 3 -3.20 4.91 -3.64
C PRO A 3 -3.67 3.57 -4.20
N VAL A 4 -3.17 2.48 -3.63
CA VAL A 4 -3.59 1.11 -3.90
C VAL A 4 -4.18 0.50 -2.63
N PHE A 5 -5.39 -0.04 -2.77
CA PHE A 5 -6.17 -0.68 -1.73
C PHE A 5 -6.39 -2.14 -2.11
N GLU A 6 -5.88 -3.06 -1.29
CA GLU A 6 -5.89 -4.50 -1.52
C GLU A 6 -5.79 -5.25 -0.17
N ILE A 7 -6.19 -6.52 -0.14
CA ILE A 7 -6.00 -7.36 1.05
C ILE A 7 -4.85 -8.33 0.80
N VAL A 8 -3.80 -8.24 1.59
CA VAL A 8 -2.66 -9.16 1.54
C VAL A 8 -2.85 -10.23 2.62
N ARG A 9 -2.96 -11.49 2.20
CA ARG A 9 -3.11 -12.63 3.12
C ARG A 9 -1.82 -13.40 3.24
N ASN A 10 -1.36 -13.58 4.48
CA ASN A 10 -0.27 -14.49 4.78
C ASN A 10 -0.84 -15.91 4.93
N GLN A 11 -0.57 -16.76 3.95
CA GLN A 11 -0.99 -18.16 3.96
C GLN A 11 0.02 -19.10 4.62
N SER A 12 1.14 -18.55 5.10
CA SER A 12 2.19 -19.31 5.77
C SER A 12 1.87 -19.47 7.27
N ASP A 13 2.52 -20.46 7.87
CA ASP A 13 2.45 -20.76 9.31
C ASP A 13 3.40 -19.88 10.16
N GLU A 14 4.07 -18.90 9.56
CA GLU A 14 5.02 -17.99 10.19
C GLU A 14 4.63 -16.53 9.95
N ASP A 15 4.93 -15.64 10.90
CA ASP A 15 4.73 -14.21 10.74
C ASP A 15 5.65 -13.68 9.64
N VAL A 16 5.09 -12.93 8.69
CA VAL A 16 5.87 -12.29 7.62
C VAL A 16 5.82 -10.78 7.77
N ARG A 17 6.89 -10.10 7.39
CA ARG A 17 6.93 -8.65 7.43
C ARG A 17 7.11 -8.10 6.02
N LEU A 18 6.11 -7.36 5.55
CA LEU A 18 6.21 -6.59 4.33
C LEU A 18 7.08 -5.36 4.60
N VAL A 19 8.24 -5.28 3.94
CA VAL A 19 9.22 -4.21 4.16
C VAL A 19 9.33 -3.25 2.99
N GLU A 20 9.01 -3.70 1.78
CA GLU A 20 9.14 -2.90 0.57
C GLU A 20 8.02 -3.27 -0.42
N VAL A 21 7.65 -2.30 -1.24
CA VAL A 21 6.67 -2.45 -2.31
C VAL A 21 7.21 -1.80 -3.57
N ALA A 22 6.91 -2.38 -4.73
CA ALA A 22 7.31 -1.87 -6.03
C ALA A 22 6.19 -2.06 -7.04
N SER A 23 6.13 -1.24 -8.08
CA SER A 23 5.17 -1.43 -9.18
C SER A 23 5.79 -1.06 -10.51
N VAL A 24 5.34 -1.71 -11.58
CA VAL A 24 5.81 -1.43 -12.94
C VAL A 24 5.29 -0.09 -13.48
N VAL A 25 4.19 0.43 -12.92
CA VAL A 25 3.56 1.68 -13.39
C VAL A 25 4.10 2.92 -12.69
N SER A 26 4.93 2.76 -11.65
CA SER A 26 5.46 3.85 -10.82
C SER A 26 6.96 3.70 -10.59
N GLY A 27 7.68 4.82 -10.55
CA GLY A 27 9.12 4.80 -10.27
C GLY A 27 9.43 4.42 -8.82
N GLU A 28 8.53 4.77 -7.90
CA GLU A 28 8.67 4.56 -6.46
C GLU A 28 7.33 4.09 -5.89
N ALA A 29 7.35 3.33 -4.80
CA ALA A 29 6.14 2.95 -4.07
C ALA A 29 6.44 2.90 -2.56
N GLU A 30 5.55 3.49 -1.77
CA GLU A 30 5.72 3.70 -0.35
C GLU A 30 4.59 3.02 0.43
N LEU A 31 4.89 2.57 1.65
CA LEU A 31 3.91 1.99 2.56
C LEU A 31 3.39 3.07 3.50
N HIS A 32 2.09 3.35 3.45
CA HIS A 32 1.47 4.42 4.23
C HIS A 32 0.43 3.88 5.20
N GLU A 33 0.31 4.55 6.35
CA GLU A 33 -0.77 4.33 7.31
C GLU A 33 -1.53 5.63 7.55
N THR A 34 -2.85 5.53 7.64
CA THR A 34 -3.69 6.60 8.18
C THR A 34 -3.76 6.46 9.70
N VAL A 35 -3.33 7.52 10.40
CA VAL A 35 -3.48 7.68 11.85
C VAL A 35 -4.48 8.77 12.18
N SER A 36 -5.39 8.49 13.12
CA SER A 36 -6.35 9.48 13.61
C SER A 36 -5.66 10.41 14.61
N GLY A 37 -5.54 11.69 14.27
CA GLY A 37 -5.03 12.74 15.16
C GLY A 37 -6.12 13.67 15.68
N THR A 38 -5.78 14.51 16.66
CA THR A 38 -6.68 15.52 17.28
C THR A 38 -7.31 16.51 16.28
N GLY A 39 -6.81 16.59 15.05
CA GLY A 39 -7.30 17.48 13.98
C GLY A 39 -7.86 16.78 12.73
N GLY A 40 -7.97 15.44 12.72
CA GLY A 40 -8.42 14.66 11.55
C GLY A 40 -7.52 13.44 11.26
N SER A 41 -7.82 12.76 10.16
CA SER A 41 -7.00 11.65 9.65
C SER A 41 -5.75 12.18 8.95
N MET A 42 -4.58 11.67 9.37
CA MET A 42 -3.27 12.02 8.79
C MET A 42 -2.65 10.77 8.18
N MET A 43 -2.15 10.88 6.95
CA MET A 43 -1.40 9.81 6.29
C MET A 43 0.09 10.00 6.55
N ARG A 44 0.78 8.95 6.99
CA ARG A 44 2.23 8.95 7.18
C ARG A 44 2.86 7.72 6.54
N GLU A 45 4.09 7.88 6.06
CA GLU A 45 4.91 6.74 5.66
C GLU A 45 5.21 5.86 6.88
N ARG A 46 5.17 4.55 6.68
CA ARG A 46 5.52 3.54 7.67
C ARG A 46 6.88 2.94 7.36
N GLU A 47 7.93 3.68 7.75
CA GLU A 47 9.31 3.18 7.69
C GLU A 47 9.45 1.91 8.55
N GLY A 48 9.82 0.81 7.91
CA GLY A 48 9.87 -0.53 8.51
C GLY A 48 8.66 -1.40 8.22
N GLY A 49 7.66 -0.92 7.48
CA GLY A 49 6.60 -1.73 6.90
C GLY A 49 5.64 -2.38 7.90
N PHE A 50 5.01 -3.48 7.49
CA PHE A 50 3.88 -4.11 8.18
C PHE A 50 4.12 -5.59 8.48
N VAL A 51 3.85 -6.01 9.71
CA VAL A 51 3.82 -7.42 10.09
C VAL A 51 2.45 -8.00 9.76
N ILE A 52 2.44 -9.11 9.03
CA ILE A 52 1.27 -9.90 8.68
C ILE A 52 1.38 -11.22 9.44
N PRO A 53 0.54 -11.46 10.46
CA PRO A 53 0.68 -12.64 11.29
C PRO A 53 0.46 -13.93 10.49
N ALA A 54 1.00 -15.05 10.98
CA ALA A 54 0.79 -16.38 10.40
C ALA A 54 -0.71 -16.68 10.20
N GLY A 55 -1.11 -17.10 8.99
CA GLY A 55 -2.52 -17.31 8.63
C GLY A 55 -3.41 -16.06 8.68
N GLY A 56 -2.82 -14.87 8.84
CA GLY A 56 -3.51 -13.60 8.99
C GLY A 56 -3.57 -12.78 7.71
N GLU A 57 -4.04 -11.55 7.83
CA GLU A 57 -4.14 -10.62 6.71
C GLU A 57 -3.83 -9.18 7.09
N LEU A 58 -3.31 -8.44 6.12
CA LEU A 58 -3.10 -7.00 6.17
C LEU A 58 -4.04 -6.35 5.16
N VAL A 59 -4.93 -5.50 5.67
CA VAL A 59 -5.92 -4.80 4.86
C VAL A 59 -5.39 -3.43 4.51
N PHE A 60 -5.32 -3.16 3.20
CA PHE A 60 -5.10 -1.81 2.67
C PHE A 60 -6.45 -1.25 2.22
N GLU A 61 -6.91 -0.18 2.87
CA GLU A 61 -8.23 0.40 2.69
C GLU A 61 -8.20 1.93 2.87
N PRO A 62 -9.14 2.67 2.26
CA PRO A 62 -9.27 4.10 2.48
C PRO A 62 -9.55 4.42 3.95
N GLY A 63 -8.86 5.41 4.52
CA GLY A 63 -8.92 5.68 5.96
C GLY A 63 -8.07 4.76 6.83
N GLY A 64 -7.36 3.78 6.24
CA GLY A 64 -6.48 2.84 6.92
C GLY A 64 -5.09 2.77 6.30
N ASN A 65 -4.52 1.57 6.22
CA ASN A 65 -3.23 1.37 5.56
C ASN A 65 -3.42 1.47 4.04
N HIS A 66 -2.45 1.97 3.31
CA HIS A 66 -2.47 1.94 1.85
C HIS A 66 -1.06 1.95 1.28
N ILE A 67 -0.92 1.42 0.06
CA ILE A 67 0.32 1.54 -0.71
C ILE A 67 0.20 2.79 -1.55
N MET A 68 1.19 3.69 -1.50
CA MET A 68 1.20 4.87 -2.34
C MET A 68 2.21 4.74 -3.47
N LEU A 69 1.71 4.76 -4.71
CA LEU A 69 2.55 4.76 -5.90
C LEU A 69 3.04 6.18 -6.19
N MET A 70 4.34 6.41 -6.05
CA MET A 70 5.02 7.67 -6.32
C MET A 70 5.58 7.72 -7.75
N GLY A 71 5.51 8.88 -8.38
CA GLY A 71 6.02 9.04 -9.74
C GLY A 71 5.35 8.10 -10.77
N VAL A 72 4.04 7.91 -10.69
CA VAL A 72 3.28 7.11 -11.68
C VAL A 72 3.56 7.65 -13.09
N HIS A 73 4.27 6.87 -13.90
CA HIS A 73 4.72 7.27 -15.23
C HIS A 73 3.71 6.88 -16.33
N GLU A 74 2.92 5.85 -16.08
CA GLU A 74 1.86 5.41 -16.99
C GLU A 74 0.49 5.94 -16.55
N SER A 75 -0.34 6.36 -17.51
CA SER A 75 -1.70 6.79 -17.21
C SER A 75 -2.55 5.59 -16.76
N ILE A 76 -2.73 5.44 -15.44
CA ILE A 76 -3.60 4.41 -14.87
C ILE A 76 -5.05 4.70 -15.28
N ARG A 77 -5.66 3.80 -16.04
CA ARG A 77 -7.07 3.91 -16.46
C ARG A 77 -7.97 3.09 -15.54
N THR A 78 -9.21 3.54 -15.35
CA THR A 78 -10.23 2.74 -14.67
C THR A 78 -10.39 1.38 -15.36
N GLY A 79 -10.36 0.31 -14.58
CA GLY A 79 -10.38 -1.07 -15.06
C GLY A 79 -9.01 -1.63 -15.46
N GLN A 80 -7.94 -0.85 -15.36
CA GLN A 80 -6.57 -1.34 -15.59
C GLN A 80 -6.10 -2.15 -14.38
N GLU A 81 -5.47 -3.29 -14.65
CA GLU A 81 -4.79 -4.08 -13.63
C GLU A 81 -3.38 -3.52 -13.40
N VAL A 82 -3.05 -3.26 -12.13
CA VAL A 82 -1.74 -2.77 -11.71
C VAL A 82 -1.09 -3.86 -10.87
N ALA A 83 0.00 -4.43 -11.38
CA ALA A 83 0.83 -5.35 -10.64
C ALA A 83 1.69 -4.59 -9.62
N VAL A 84 1.66 -5.04 -8.37
CA VAL A 84 2.49 -4.53 -7.28
C VAL A 84 3.26 -5.71 -6.69
N THR A 85 4.57 -5.60 -6.69
CA THR A 85 5.48 -6.56 -6.05
C THR A 85 5.64 -6.16 -4.59
N LEU A 86 5.41 -7.11 -3.69
CA LEU A 86 5.54 -7.02 -2.26
C LEU A 86 6.82 -7.76 -1.86
N THR A 87 7.78 -7.09 -1.25
CA THR A 87 9.03 -7.69 -0.77
C THR A 87 8.95 -7.85 0.75
N LEU A 88 9.14 -9.09 1.21
CA LEU A 88 9.11 -9.46 2.62
C LEU A 88 10.53 -9.37 3.23
N GLU A 89 10.63 -9.25 4.56
CA GLU A 89 11.93 -9.09 5.23
C GLU A 89 12.84 -10.32 5.08
N ASN A 90 12.26 -11.49 4.84
CA ASN A 90 12.99 -12.73 4.56
C ASN A 90 13.61 -12.76 3.15
N GLY A 91 13.40 -11.71 2.34
CA GLY A 91 13.85 -11.61 0.96
C GLY A 91 12.92 -12.27 -0.06
N ASP A 92 11.79 -12.82 0.39
CA ASP A 92 10.78 -13.39 -0.48
C ASP A 92 9.95 -12.28 -1.13
N SER A 93 9.41 -12.56 -2.31
CA SER A 93 8.66 -11.56 -3.07
C SER A 93 7.36 -12.16 -3.59
N SER A 94 6.28 -11.40 -3.46
CA SER A 94 4.93 -11.80 -3.87
C SER A 94 4.33 -10.72 -4.75
N GLU A 95 3.74 -11.10 -5.87
CA GLU A 95 3.03 -10.18 -6.74
C GLU A 95 1.54 -10.19 -6.42
N ILE A 96 0.96 -9.00 -6.26
CA ILE A 96 -0.49 -8.79 -6.19
C ILE A 96 -0.94 -7.97 -7.39
N VAL A 97 -2.15 -8.23 -7.87
CA VAL A 97 -2.74 -7.49 -8.98
C VAL A 97 -3.93 -6.70 -8.46
N ALA A 98 -3.78 -5.38 -8.39
CA ALA A 98 -4.83 -4.48 -7.95
C ALA A 98 -5.57 -3.90 -9.17
N SER A 99 -6.90 -3.93 -9.13
CA SER A 99 -7.72 -3.29 -10.17
C SER A 99 -7.86 -1.80 -9.91
N ALA A 100 -7.35 -0.97 -10.82
CA ALA A 100 -7.50 0.47 -10.78
C ALA A 100 -8.98 0.84 -10.93
N ARG A 101 -9.51 1.58 -9.96
CA ARG A 101 -10.87 2.09 -9.96
C ARG A 101 -10.88 3.57 -9.63
N SER A 102 -11.83 4.30 -10.21
CA SER A 102 -12.10 5.68 -9.82
C SER A 102 -12.55 5.66 -8.36
N PHE A 103 -11.70 6.18 -7.46
CA PHE A 103 -12.04 6.34 -6.07
C PHE A 103 -12.47 7.79 -5.83
N GLU A 104 -13.75 7.98 -5.51
CA GLU A 104 -14.34 9.26 -5.12
C GLU A 104 -14.48 9.26 -3.59
N GLY A 105 -13.35 9.25 -2.86
CA GLY A 105 -13.39 9.08 -1.41
C GLY A 105 -12.13 9.56 -0.69
N GLY A 106 -12.31 10.07 0.53
CA GLY A 106 -11.25 10.41 1.48
C GLY A 106 -10.79 11.87 1.40
N ASN A 107 -11.44 12.76 2.17
CA ASN A 107 -10.87 14.08 2.49
C ASN A 107 -9.70 13.90 3.48
N GLU A 108 -8.60 13.28 3.04
CA GLU A 108 -7.47 12.94 3.91
C GLU A 108 -6.27 13.82 3.57
N GLN A 109 -5.65 14.43 4.59
CA GLN A 109 -4.49 15.31 4.41
C GLN A 109 -3.20 14.50 4.39
N TYR A 110 -2.39 14.70 3.36
CA TYR A 110 -1.07 14.08 3.20
C TYR A 110 0.00 14.98 3.82
N GLN A 111 0.76 14.49 4.80
CA GLN A 111 1.89 15.22 5.36
C GLN A 111 3.19 14.72 4.69
N GLY A 112 3.41 15.14 3.44
CA GLY A 112 4.71 15.01 2.78
C GLY A 112 5.63 16.09 3.34
N GLY A 113 6.72 15.69 4.02
CA GLY A 113 7.65 16.60 4.67
C GLY A 113 8.28 17.61 3.70
N GLU A 114 8.48 18.84 4.21
CA GLU A 114 9.25 19.93 3.58
C GLU A 114 10.75 19.64 3.49
#